data_AF-A0A563DG43-F1
#
_entry.id   AF-A0A563DG43-F1
#
_cell.length_a   1.000
_cell.length_b   1.000
_cell.length_c   1.000
_cell.angle_alpha   90.00
_cell.angle_beta   90.00
_cell.angle_gamma   90.00
#
_symmetry.space_group_name_H-M   'P 1'
#
loop_
_entity.id
_entity.type
_entity.pdbx_description
1 polymer ?
#
loop_
_entity_poly.entity_id
_entity_poly.type
_entity_poly.pdbx_seq_one_letter_code
_entity_poly.pdbx_strand_id
1 'polypeptide(L)'
;MSRKEVDRFSLQFNNPEKLHIYEAQLSKETLEALGFNKKAKAPMDYFAEFIGSKKELDKIIVLFNELTHKSITEEQKKKCSKCGVNPPDPTANPICEVLGKEGNINFFLASKEFIEFVLWNKKIFTDKEQIKRLTRSFFSCFRFYQGHVYFELRELGLKCLKEGLISISSILSKSSVFERFKIMNTSLHSLRNELLYYKLEYDRENEFLKKHIEWYEDQERFYSREWELEKEFASEPPVNEAVNSERNPYPHIFKDLQAFNLFEGLLEVFEVQGSDSQMADLTDIYILLLRDQLIYESFKPSDYLRWLHENYIFISLDRLHPISTRKVSVKKRKIYTTLKPSFYKTM
;
A
#
# COMPACT_ATOMS: atom_id res chain seq x y z
N MET A 1 -16.67 -2.16 21.06
CA MET A 1 -16.15 -1.31 22.16
C MET A 1 -17.16 -1.31 23.29
N SER A 2 -16.71 -1.54 24.52
CA SER A 2 -17.57 -1.42 25.70
C SER A 2 -17.87 0.06 25.98
N ARG A 3 -19.01 0.37 26.63
CA ARG A 3 -19.43 1.73 27.00
C ARG A 3 -18.33 2.51 27.77
N LYS A 4 -17.47 1.81 28.52
CA LYS A 4 -16.35 2.39 29.28
C LYS A 4 -15.12 2.76 28.45
N GLU A 5 -14.96 2.19 27.26
CA GLU A 5 -13.85 2.54 26.36
C GLU A 5 -14.18 3.74 25.47
N VAL A 6 -15.47 3.96 25.20
CA VAL A 6 -15.99 5.05 24.35
C VAL A 6 -15.73 6.42 24.97
N ASP A 7 -15.84 6.57 26.29
CA ASP A 7 -15.62 7.86 26.98
C ASP A 7 -14.15 8.30 27.04
N ARG A 8 -13.18 7.46 26.65
CA ARG A 8 -11.74 7.76 26.82
C ARG A 8 -11.05 8.36 25.59
N PHE A 9 -11.70 8.42 24.42
CA PHE A 9 -11.03 8.76 23.15
C PHE A 9 -11.66 9.91 22.35
N SER A 10 -12.60 10.66 22.92
CA SER A 10 -13.10 11.92 22.33
C SER A 10 -12.50 13.12 23.06
N LEU A 11 -11.87 14.05 22.33
CA LEU A 11 -11.55 15.37 22.86
C LEU A 11 -12.87 16.15 23.04
N GLN A 12 -13.34 16.23 24.28
CA GLN A 12 -14.50 17.04 24.63
C GLN A 12 -14.02 18.45 25.00
N PHE A 13 -14.49 19.45 24.27
CA PHE A 13 -14.20 20.85 24.60
C PHE A 13 -15.36 21.42 25.41
N ASN A 14 -15.04 21.91 26.61
CA ASN A 14 -15.98 22.77 27.35
C ASN A 14 -16.22 24.03 26.51
N ASN A 15 -17.50 24.36 26.28
CA ASN A 15 -18.03 25.42 25.44
C ASN A 15 -17.01 26.57 25.17
N PRO A 16 -16.30 26.56 24.02
CA PRO A 16 -15.19 27.46 23.75
C PRO A 16 -15.61 28.93 23.71
N GLU A 17 -16.90 29.21 23.48
CA GLU A 17 -17.47 30.57 23.48
C GLU A 17 -17.48 31.20 24.89
N LYS A 18 -17.28 30.40 25.96
CA LYS A 18 -17.15 30.90 27.34
C LYS A 18 -15.70 30.99 27.83
N LEU A 19 -14.73 30.59 27.00
CA LEU A 19 -13.32 30.68 27.35
C LEU A 19 -12.77 32.02 26.87
N HIS A 20 -12.14 32.78 27.77
CA HIS A 20 -11.34 33.93 27.38
C HIS A 20 -10.10 33.42 26.63
N ILE A 21 -10.17 33.43 25.31
CA ILE A 21 -9.04 33.06 24.45
C ILE A 21 -8.09 34.27 24.41
N TYR A 22 -6.91 34.12 24.99
CA TYR A 22 -5.82 35.07 24.83
C TYR A 22 -4.99 34.65 23.62
N GLU A 23 -5.02 35.44 22.56
CA GLU A 23 -4.15 35.23 21.42
C GLU A 23 -2.76 35.78 21.73
N ALA A 24 -1.77 34.90 21.81
CA ALA A 24 -0.39 35.32 21.95
C ALA A 24 0.07 35.93 20.62
N GLN A 25 0.16 37.26 20.56
CA GLN A 25 0.77 37.93 19.42
C GLN A 25 2.29 37.82 19.52
N LEU A 26 2.84 36.89 18.73
CA LEU A 26 4.29 36.76 18.56
C LEU A 26 4.79 37.90 17.68
N SER A 27 5.96 38.46 18.02
CA SER A 27 6.59 39.48 17.17
C SER A 27 6.95 38.87 15.81
N LYS A 28 7.07 39.72 14.80
CA LYS A 28 7.53 39.29 13.47
C LYS A 28 8.84 38.53 13.59
N GLU A 29 9.84 39.09 14.28
CA GLU A 29 11.15 38.47 14.52
C GLU A 29 11.05 37.09 15.18
N THR A 30 10.14 36.89 16.15
CA THR A 30 9.89 35.57 16.74
C THR A 30 9.29 34.60 15.74
N LEU A 31 8.33 35.03 14.92
CA LEU A 31 7.77 34.20 13.84
C LEU A 31 8.85 33.83 12.80
N GLU A 32 9.73 34.77 12.44
CA GLU A 32 10.84 34.52 11.52
C GLU A 32 11.85 33.53 12.11
N ALA A 33 12.24 33.71 13.38
CA ALA A 33 13.15 32.82 14.11
C ALA A 33 12.59 31.40 14.29
N LEU A 34 11.26 31.28 14.44
CA LEU A 34 10.55 30.00 14.50
C LEU A 34 10.28 29.39 13.11
N GLY A 35 10.71 30.05 12.02
CA GLY A 35 10.59 29.51 10.67
C GLY A 35 9.20 29.65 10.02
N PHE A 36 8.30 30.47 10.58
CA PHE A 36 6.97 30.76 10.00
C PHE A 36 7.03 31.63 8.73
N ASN A 37 8.23 31.97 8.24
CA ASN A 37 8.44 32.92 7.14
C ASN A 37 8.38 32.33 5.73
N LYS A 38 7.85 31.12 5.56
CA LYS A 38 7.59 30.54 4.23
C LYS A 38 6.09 30.55 3.95
N LYS A 39 5.72 30.76 2.68
CA LYS A 39 4.41 30.40 2.10
C LYS A 39 4.20 28.88 2.23
N ALA A 40 4.15 28.37 3.45
CA ALA A 40 3.85 26.99 3.74
C ALA A 40 2.39 26.81 3.39
N LYS A 41 2.12 25.85 2.49
CA LYS A 41 0.76 25.40 2.23
C LYS A 41 0.10 25.06 3.57
N ALA A 42 -1.15 25.47 3.76
CA ALA A 42 -1.87 25.07 4.95
C ALA A 42 -2.03 23.53 4.95
N PRO A 43 -2.12 22.88 6.12
CA PRO A 43 -2.32 21.43 6.18
C PRO A 43 -3.47 20.95 5.27
N MET A 44 -4.60 21.67 5.28
CA MET A 44 -5.75 21.32 4.45
C MET A 44 -5.50 21.44 2.94
N ASP A 45 -4.54 22.26 2.50
CA ASP A 45 -4.15 22.33 1.09
C ASP A 45 -3.41 21.05 0.67
N TYR A 46 -2.50 20.53 1.52
CA TYR A 46 -1.88 19.23 1.28
C TYR A 46 -2.91 18.10 1.26
N PHE A 47 -3.86 18.15 2.19
CA PHE A 47 -4.90 17.15 2.27
C PHE A 47 -5.80 17.13 1.01
N ALA A 48 -6.15 18.31 0.51
CA ALA A 48 -6.86 18.46 -0.76
C ALA A 48 -6.07 17.87 -1.93
N GLU A 49 -4.74 18.06 -1.97
CA GLU A 49 -3.87 17.45 -2.97
C GLU A 49 -3.83 15.92 -2.88
N PHE A 50 -3.79 15.37 -1.67
CA PHE A 50 -3.77 13.92 -1.45
C PHE A 50 -5.06 13.23 -1.90
N ILE A 51 -6.20 13.90 -1.69
CA ILE A 51 -7.51 13.43 -2.14
C ILE A 51 -7.67 13.63 -3.66
N GLY A 52 -7.04 14.68 -4.20
CA GLY A 52 -6.97 14.98 -5.63
C GLY A 52 -7.56 16.34 -6.01
N SER A 53 -8.42 16.93 -5.18
CA SER A 53 -8.84 18.32 -5.34
C SER A 53 -9.52 18.88 -4.08
N LYS A 54 -9.58 20.22 -3.99
CA LYS A 54 -10.37 20.93 -2.98
C LYS A 54 -11.86 20.59 -3.04
N LYS A 55 -12.42 20.43 -4.25
CA LYS A 55 -13.83 20.05 -4.44
C LYS A 55 -14.16 18.69 -3.84
N GLU A 56 -13.24 17.72 -3.95
CA GLU A 56 -13.43 16.41 -3.32
C GLU A 56 -13.29 16.49 -1.80
N LEU A 57 -12.36 17.30 -1.28
CA LEU A 57 -12.26 17.57 0.15
C LEU A 57 -13.55 18.19 0.70
N ASP A 58 -14.12 19.18 0.02
CA ASP A 58 -15.38 19.82 0.44
C ASP A 58 -16.53 18.82 0.51
N LYS A 59 -16.64 17.92 -0.48
CA LYS A 59 -17.64 16.81 -0.45
C LYS A 59 -17.44 15.90 0.75
N ILE A 60 -16.19 15.58 1.09
CA ILE A 60 -15.90 14.71 2.23
C ILE A 60 -16.25 15.42 3.54
N ILE A 61 -15.95 16.72 3.69
CA ILE A 61 -16.35 17.49 4.87
C ILE A 61 -17.87 17.52 5.02
N VAL A 62 -18.61 17.70 3.93
CA VAL A 62 -20.09 17.62 3.95
C VAL A 62 -20.55 16.24 4.43
N LEU A 63 -20.03 15.15 3.83
CA LEU A 63 -20.35 13.78 4.23
C LEU A 63 -20.01 13.51 5.70
N PHE A 64 -18.88 14.05 6.18
CA PHE A 64 -18.43 13.91 7.55
C PHE A 64 -19.40 14.55 8.54
N ASN A 65 -19.86 15.77 8.25
CA ASN A 65 -20.88 16.47 9.03
C ASN A 65 -22.22 15.73 9.00
N GLU A 66 -22.62 15.19 7.86
CA GLU A 66 -23.83 14.36 7.74
C GLU A 66 -23.76 13.09 8.59
N LEU A 67 -22.63 12.37 8.56
CA LEU A 67 -22.42 11.16 9.35
C LEU A 67 -22.41 11.46 10.84
N THR A 68 -21.80 12.57 11.24
CA THR A 68 -21.82 13.08 12.62
C THR A 68 -23.26 13.33 13.06
N HIS A 69 -24.03 14.09 12.28
CA HIS A 69 -25.42 14.39 12.57
C HIS A 69 -26.32 13.14 12.60
N LYS A 70 -26.13 12.20 11.65
CA LYS A 70 -26.86 10.93 11.60
C LYS A 70 -26.62 10.06 12.83
N SER A 71 -25.44 10.17 13.44
CA SER A 71 -25.09 9.39 14.63
C SER A 71 -25.69 9.94 15.94
N ILE A 72 -26.26 11.16 15.93
CA ILE A 72 -26.92 11.76 17.10
C ILE A 72 -28.14 10.92 17.49
N THR A 73 -28.29 10.60 18.78
CA THR A 73 -29.45 9.84 19.28
C THR A 73 -30.75 10.64 19.19
N GLU A 74 -31.88 9.95 19.06
CA GLU A 74 -33.20 10.60 19.06
C GLU A 74 -33.47 11.40 20.35
N GLU A 75 -32.95 10.95 21.48
CA GLU A 75 -33.04 11.68 22.74
C GLU A 75 -32.30 13.02 22.69
N GLN A 76 -31.06 13.03 22.17
CA GLN A 76 -30.29 14.26 21.98
C GLN A 76 -30.96 15.19 20.93
N LYS A 77 -31.52 14.64 19.85
CA LYS A 77 -32.26 15.44 18.85
C LYS A 77 -33.48 16.13 19.46
N LYS A 78 -34.26 15.42 20.29
CA LYS A 78 -35.41 16.01 21.02
C LYS A 78 -35.01 17.13 21.96
N LYS A 79 -33.81 17.05 22.56
CA LYS A 79 -33.25 18.09 23.45
C LYS A 79 -32.59 19.25 22.70
N CYS A 80 -32.40 19.13 21.38
CA CYS A 80 -31.74 20.15 20.57
C CYS A 80 -32.69 21.30 20.23
N SER A 81 -32.28 22.54 20.51
CA SER A 81 -33.05 23.76 20.20
C SER A 81 -33.38 23.94 18.71
N LYS A 82 -32.65 23.26 17.83
CA LYS A 82 -32.84 23.30 16.37
C LYS A 82 -33.55 22.06 15.81
N CYS A 83 -33.28 20.87 16.34
CA CYS A 83 -33.84 19.61 15.81
C CYS A 83 -35.14 19.19 16.52
N GLY A 84 -35.31 19.56 17.80
CA GLY A 84 -36.39 19.10 18.66
C GLY A 84 -37.49 20.13 18.91
N VAL A 85 -37.30 21.38 18.49
CA VAL A 85 -38.25 22.48 18.69
C VAL A 85 -38.73 23.02 17.34
N ASN A 86 -40.03 23.32 17.26
CA ASN A 86 -40.63 23.94 16.10
C ASN A 86 -41.52 25.12 16.55
N PRO A 87 -41.17 26.38 16.26
CA PRO A 87 -40.04 26.82 15.44
C PRO A 87 -38.67 26.69 16.15
N PRO A 88 -37.57 26.55 15.40
CA PRO A 88 -36.22 26.55 15.97
C PRO A 88 -35.91 27.86 16.70
N ASP A 89 -35.22 27.79 17.84
CA ASP A 89 -34.67 28.98 18.50
C ASP A 89 -33.33 29.38 17.86
N PRO A 90 -33.24 30.53 17.16
CA PRO A 90 -32.02 30.96 16.48
C PRO A 90 -30.94 31.48 17.44
N THR A 91 -31.27 31.72 18.71
CA THR A 91 -30.34 32.27 19.71
C THR A 91 -29.69 31.19 20.58
N ALA A 92 -30.28 30.00 20.62
CA ALA A 92 -29.77 28.87 21.40
C ALA A 92 -28.71 28.09 20.63
N ASN A 93 -27.56 27.83 21.25
CA ASN A 93 -26.47 27.03 20.66
C ASN A 93 -26.91 25.54 20.54
N PRO A 94 -27.29 25.05 19.35
CA PRO A 94 -27.93 23.76 19.22
C PRO A 94 -26.94 22.63 19.46
N ILE A 95 -27.34 21.60 20.21
CA ILE A 95 -26.51 20.43 20.52
C ILE A 95 -25.89 19.82 19.25
N CYS A 96 -26.65 19.76 18.15
CA CYS A 96 -26.15 19.25 16.87
C CYS A 96 -25.01 20.08 16.27
N GLU A 97 -25.00 21.41 16.49
CA GLU A 97 -23.93 22.28 16.00
C GLU A 97 -22.69 22.19 16.87
N VAL A 98 -22.85 22.07 18.19
CA VAL A 98 -21.75 21.82 19.13
C VAL A 98 -21.03 20.51 18.77
N LEU A 99 -21.79 19.43 18.59
CA LEU A 99 -21.26 18.12 18.20
C LEU A 99 -20.62 18.15 16.79
N GLY A 100 -21.20 18.90 15.85
CA GLY A 100 -20.60 19.14 14.54
C GLY A 100 -19.26 19.89 14.62
N LYS A 101 -19.16 20.94 15.45
CA LYS A 101 -17.90 21.67 15.69
C LYS A 101 -16.84 20.74 16.31
N GLU A 102 -17.20 19.95 17.31
CA GLU A 102 -16.31 18.94 17.93
C GLU A 102 -15.80 17.93 16.88
N GLY A 103 -16.70 17.39 16.06
CA GLY A 103 -16.33 16.48 14.97
C GLY A 103 -15.34 17.10 13.99
N ASN A 104 -15.57 18.35 13.57
CA ASN A 104 -14.66 19.06 12.67
C ASN A 104 -13.28 19.33 13.29
N ILE A 105 -13.20 19.60 14.59
CA ILE A 105 -11.93 19.75 15.30
C ILE A 105 -11.17 18.41 15.31
N ASN A 106 -11.85 17.30 15.64
CA ASN A 106 -11.25 15.97 15.63
C ASN A 106 -10.75 15.59 14.22
N PHE A 107 -11.52 15.90 13.19
CA PHE A 107 -11.12 15.72 11.80
C PHE A 107 -9.87 16.53 11.45
N PHE A 108 -9.84 17.81 11.82
CA PHE A 108 -8.69 18.68 11.56
C PHE A 108 -7.41 18.17 12.23
N LEU A 109 -7.49 17.82 13.52
CA LEU A 109 -6.34 17.31 14.27
C LEU A 109 -5.81 16.01 13.66
N ALA A 110 -6.69 15.04 13.40
CA ALA A 110 -6.30 13.78 12.77
C ALA A 110 -5.70 14.00 11.37
N SER A 111 -6.27 14.92 10.58
CA SER A 111 -5.77 15.25 9.25
C SER A 111 -4.37 15.85 9.33
N LYS A 112 -4.13 16.77 10.28
CA LYS A 112 -2.81 17.38 10.49
C LYS A 112 -1.74 16.33 10.77
N GLU A 113 -1.97 15.46 11.74
CA GLU A 113 -1.03 14.37 12.10
C GLU A 113 -0.78 13.44 10.91
N PHE A 114 -1.83 13.10 10.16
CA PHE A 114 -1.73 12.31 8.95
C PHE A 114 -0.86 12.96 7.88
N ILE A 115 -1.03 14.26 7.65
CA ILE A 115 -0.23 15.01 6.67
C ILE A 115 1.23 15.03 7.09
N GLU A 116 1.52 15.32 8.36
CA GLU A 116 2.88 15.33 8.87
C GLU A 116 3.56 13.97 8.68
N PHE A 117 2.85 12.87 8.98
CA PHE A 117 3.32 11.52 8.68
C PHE A 117 3.67 11.34 7.19
N VAL A 118 2.77 11.72 6.28
CA VAL A 118 3.03 11.58 4.83
C VAL A 118 4.22 12.42 4.40
N LEU A 119 4.33 13.67 4.89
CA LEU A 119 5.40 14.59 4.53
C LEU A 119 6.77 14.15 5.06
N TRP A 120 6.84 13.55 6.25
CA TRP A 120 8.08 13.00 6.80
C TRP A 120 8.55 11.75 6.03
N ASN A 121 7.63 11.03 5.41
CA ASN A 121 7.94 9.86 4.59
C ASN A 121 8.09 10.25 3.11
N LYS A 122 9.25 10.80 2.74
CA LYS A 122 9.54 11.30 1.37
C LYS A 122 9.17 10.29 0.27
N LYS A 123 9.37 8.99 0.49
CA LYS A 123 9.00 7.95 -0.48
C LYS A 123 7.49 7.84 -0.70
N ILE A 124 6.73 7.77 0.40
CA ILE A 124 5.26 7.80 0.35
C ILE A 124 4.82 9.10 -0.34
N PHE A 125 5.35 10.25 0.06
CA PHE A 125 4.98 11.54 -0.52
C PHE A 125 5.21 11.64 -2.04
N THR A 126 6.24 10.97 -2.57
CA THR A 126 6.51 10.96 -4.01
C THR A 126 5.66 9.97 -4.80
N ASP A 127 5.05 8.99 -4.15
CA ASP A 127 4.20 7.97 -4.78
C ASP A 127 2.71 8.34 -4.65
N LYS A 128 2.15 8.90 -5.73
CA LYS A 128 0.76 9.38 -5.76
C LYS A 128 -0.26 8.28 -5.53
N GLU A 129 -0.02 7.06 -6.02
CA GLU A 129 -0.96 5.95 -5.83
C GLU A 129 -0.89 5.44 -4.40
N GLN A 130 0.30 5.41 -3.81
CA GLN A 130 0.47 5.09 -2.39
C GLN A 130 -0.22 6.13 -1.49
N ILE A 131 -0.07 7.43 -1.76
CA ILE A 131 -0.80 8.49 -1.05
C ILE A 131 -2.30 8.25 -1.16
N LYS A 132 -2.85 8.05 -2.36
CA LYS A 132 -4.30 7.83 -2.54
C LYS A 132 -4.81 6.65 -1.73
N ARG A 133 -4.11 5.50 -1.74
CA ARG A 133 -4.48 4.33 -0.94
C ARG A 133 -4.46 4.63 0.56
N LEU A 134 -3.41 5.33 1.01
CA LEU A 134 -3.23 5.69 2.41
C LEU A 134 -4.27 6.74 2.87
N THR A 135 -4.63 7.69 2.01
CA THR A 135 -5.69 8.68 2.27
C THR A 135 -7.07 8.04 2.35
N ARG A 136 -7.40 7.07 1.47
CA ARG A 136 -8.64 6.28 1.60
C ARG A 136 -8.69 5.53 2.93
N SER A 137 -7.56 4.93 3.29
CA SER A 137 -7.34 4.22 4.54
C SER A 137 -7.51 5.10 5.77
N PHE A 138 -7.08 6.35 5.72
CA PHE A 138 -7.26 7.35 6.78
C PHE A 138 -8.73 7.60 7.09
N PHE A 139 -9.58 7.79 6.06
CA PHE A 139 -11.01 8.02 6.26
C PHE A 139 -11.72 6.82 6.89
N SER A 140 -11.26 5.62 6.60
CA SER A 140 -11.84 4.41 7.20
C SER A 140 -11.44 4.23 8.66
N CYS A 141 -10.62 5.11 9.26
CA CYS A 141 -10.30 5.10 10.69
C CYS A 141 -11.27 5.95 11.54
N PHE A 142 -12.19 6.70 10.93
CA PHE A 142 -13.20 7.45 11.68
C PHE A 142 -14.38 6.54 12.07
N ARG A 143 -14.94 6.79 13.25
CA ARG A 143 -16.17 6.20 13.76
C ARG A 143 -17.10 7.30 14.25
N PHE A 144 -18.40 7.12 14.02
CA PHE A 144 -19.43 8.07 14.42
C PHE A 144 -20.38 7.39 15.39
N TYR A 145 -20.51 7.92 16.60
CA TYR A 145 -21.36 7.30 17.63
C TYR A 145 -21.94 8.38 18.56
N GLN A 146 -23.27 8.39 18.69
CA GLN A 146 -24.02 9.31 19.54
C GLN A 146 -23.72 10.81 19.27
N GLY A 147 -23.43 11.14 18.02
CA GLY A 147 -23.07 12.49 17.59
C GLY A 147 -21.59 12.84 17.74
N HIS A 148 -20.80 11.96 18.35
CA HIS A 148 -19.36 12.14 18.50
C HIS A 148 -18.59 11.45 17.38
N VAL A 149 -17.43 12.02 17.08
CA VAL A 149 -16.48 11.50 16.11
C VAL A 149 -15.27 10.96 16.86
N TYR A 150 -14.96 9.68 16.62
CA TYR A 150 -13.79 9.00 17.16
C TYR A 150 -12.81 8.69 16.02
N PHE A 151 -11.52 8.75 16.33
CA PHE A 151 -10.46 8.42 15.39
C PHE A 151 -9.64 7.23 15.91
N GLU A 152 -9.64 6.13 15.17
CA GLU A 152 -8.89 4.93 15.52
C GLU A 152 -7.40 5.10 15.17
N LEU A 153 -6.65 5.78 16.04
CA LEU A 153 -5.23 6.07 15.84
C LEU A 153 -4.39 4.79 15.66
N ARG A 154 -4.70 3.73 16.40
CA ARG A 154 -4.01 2.43 16.26
C ARG A 154 -4.22 1.84 14.86
N GLU A 155 -5.44 1.94 14.32
CA GLU A 155 -5.75 1.48 12.97
C GLU A 155 -4.99 2.30 11.93
N LEU A 156 -4.94 3.63 12.08
CA LEU A 156 -4.12 4.48 11.21
C LEU A 156 -2.64 4.07 11.29
N GLY A 157 -2.09 3.90 12.49
CA GLY A 157 -0.69 3.52 12.70
C GLY A 157 -0.32 2.22 11.98
N LEU A 158 -1.20 1.21 11.99
CA LEU A 158 -0.98 -0.04 11.27
C LEU A 158 -0.99 0.14 9.75
N LYS A 159 -1.88 0.98 9.23
CA LYS A 159 -1.95 1.28 7.79
C LYS A 159 -0.74 2.09 7.33
N CYS A 160 -0.31 3.06 8.13
CA CYS A 160 0.92 3.83 7.93
C CYS A 160 2.15 2.92 7.94
N LEU A 161 2.26 2.01 8.92
CA LEU A 161 3.35 1.03 8.98
C LEU A 161 3.35 0.16 7.73
N LYS A 162 2.20 -0.39 7.33
CA LYS A 162 2.08 -1.21 6.11
C LYS A 162 2.60 -0.48 4.86
N GLU A 163 2.16 0.76 4.63
CA GLU A 163 2.61 1.52 3.46
C GLU A 163 4.10 1.88 3.55
N GLY A 164 4.62 2.20 4.74
CA GLY A 164 6.05 2.38 4.96
C GLY A 164 6.87 1.12 4.61
N LEU A 165 6.41 -0.05 5.05
CA LEU A 165 7.03 -1.35 4.73
C LEU A 165 7.02 -1.63 3.22
N ILE A 166 5.93 -1.30 2.52
CA ILE A 166 5.86 -1.40 1.05
C ILE A 166 6.93 -0.51 0.39
N SER A 167 7.10 0.72 0.88
CA SER A 167 8.15 1.62 0.37
C SER A 167 9.55 1.04 0.61
N ILE A 168 9.79 0.39 1.75
CA ILE A 168 11.07 -0.27 2.07
C ILE A 168 11.28 -1.48 1.16
N SER A 169 10.27 -2.34 0.94
CA SER A 169 10.36 -3.45 -0.03
C SER A 169 10.79 -2.97 -1.41
N SER A 170 10.22 -1.87 -1.91
CA SER A 170 10.60 -1.31 -3.21
C SER A 170 12.05 -0.80 -3.24
N ILE A 171 12.62 -0.39 -2.10
CA ILE A 171 14.03 0.00 -2.02
C ILE A 171 14.88 -1.27 -2.07
N LEU A 172 14.57 -2.25 -1.23
CA LEU A 172 15.32 -3.51 -1.15
C LEU A 172 15.34 -4.22 -2.51
N SER A 173 14.23 -4.29 -3.22
CA SER A 173 14.15 -4.95 -4.53
C SER A 173 15.04 -4.32 -5.61
N LYS A 174 15.45 -3.06 -5.43
CA LYS A 174 16.32 -2.32 -6.36
C LYS A 174 17.77 -2.25 -5.89
N SER A 175 18.06 -2.73 -4.69
CA SER A 175 19.39 -2.70 -4.09
C SER A 175 20.20 -3.94 -4.45
N SER A 176 21.53 -3.79 -4.47
CA SER A 176 22.42 -4.95 -4.57
C SER A 176 22.23 -5.88 -3.37
N VAL A 177 22.59 -7.16 -3.52
CA VAL A 177 22.46 -8.17 -2.44
C VAL A 177 23.14 -7.70 -1.16
N PHE A 178 24.37 -7.19 -1.26
CA PHE A 178 25.11 -6.68 -0.11
C PHE A 178 24.40 -5.49 0.57
N GLU A 179 23.90 -4.53 -0.22
CA GLU A 179 23.16 -3.39 0.33
C GLU A 179 21.86 -3.81 0.99
N ARG A 180 21.12 -4.76 0.40
CA ARG A 180 19.89 -5.32 1.00
C ARG A 180 20.16 -5.86 2.39
N PHE A 181 21.14 -6.78 2.52
CA PHE A 181 21.49 -7.35 3.82
C PHE A 181 22.03 -6.31 4.80
N LYS A 182 22.83 -5.36 4.33
CA LYS A 182 23.33 -4.26 5.18
C LYS A 182 22.18 -3.43 5.75
N ILE A 183 21.20 -3.06 4.92
CA ILE A 183 20.02 -2.31 5.35
C ILE A 183 19.24 -3.14 6.37
N MET A 184 18.89 -4.39 6.04
CA MET A 184 18.10 -5.26 6.93
C MET A 184 18.78 -5.46 8.28
N ASN A 185 20.07 -5.79 8.30
CA ASN A 185 20.80 -6.03 9.55
C ASN A 185 20.91 -4.77 10.41
N THR A 186 21.18 -3.61 9.80
CA THR A 186 21.26 -2.34 10.51
C THR A 186 19.90 -1.95 11.09
N SER A 187 18.83 -2.12 10.30
CA SER A 187 17.46 -1.84 10.73
C SER A 187 17.00 -2.78 11.84
N LEU A 188 17.24 -4.09 11.71
CA LEU A 188 16.91 -5.08 12.75
C LEU A 188 17.62 -4.78 14.06
N HIS A 189 18.91 -4.45 14.00
CA HIS A 189 19.66 -4.08 15.19
C HIS A 189 19.08 -2.83 15.86
N SER A 190 18.81 -1.78 15.08
CA SER A 190 18.19 -0.54 15.58
C SER A 190 16.83 -0.79 16.22
N LEU A 191 15.95 -1.53 15.54
CA LEU A 191 14.59 -1.80 16.01
C LEU A 191 14.59 -2.67 17.28
N ARG A 192 15.47 -3.66 17.37
CA ARG A 192 15.60 -4.50 18.57
C ARG A 192 16.10 -3.70 19.77
N ASN A 193 17.05 -2.80 19.55
CA ASN A 193 17.51 -1.89 20.60
C ASN A 193 16.37 -0.95 21.05
N GLU A 194 15.64 -0.36 20.10
CA GLU A 194 14.50 0.50 20.41
C GLU A 194 13.40 -0.25 21.17
N LEU A 195 13.09 -1.49 20.78
CA LEU A 195 12.13 -2.33 21.49
C LEU A 195 12.60 -2.64 22.92
N LEU A 196 13.91 -2.87 23.12
CA LEU A 196 14.49 -3.06 24.44
C LEU A 196 14.36 -1.79 25.30
N TYR A 197 14.72 -0.63 24.75
CA TYR A 197 14.57 0.65 25.46
C TYR A 197 13.12 0.91 25.85
N TYR A 198 12.19 0.70 24.91
CA TYR A 198 10.76 0.86 25.17
C TYR A 198 10.28 -0.08 26.29
N LYS A 199 10.74 -1.33 26.29
CA LYS A 199 10.41 -2.30 27.35
C LYS A 199 10.96 -1.87 28.71
N LEU A 200 12.19 -1.34 28.75
CA LEU A 200 12.82 -0.86 30.00
C LEU A 200 12.15 0.39 30.55
N GLU A 201 11.75 1.32 29.69
CA GLU A 201 11.19 2.62 30.10
C GLU A 201 9.71 2.52 30.48
N TYR A 202 8.91 1.78 29.71
CA TYR A 202 7.45 1.77 29.86
C TYR A 202 6.88 0.48 30.46
N ASP A 203 7.71 -0.54 30.71
CA ASP A 203 7.31 -1.88 31.16
C ASP A 203 6.17 -2.48 30.30
N ARG A 204 6.22 -2.22 28.99
CA ARG A 204 5.20 -2.65 28.02
C ARG A 204 5.84 -3.06 26.71
N GLU A 205 5.14 -3.89 25.96
CA GLU A 205 5.55 -4.26 24.62
C GLU A 205 5.04 -3.24 23.58
N ASN A 206 5.91 -2.87 22.65
CA ASN A 206 5.51 -2.05 21.50
C ASN A 206 5.16 -2.96 20.32
N GLU A 207 3.87 -3.14 20.07
CA GLU A 207 3.37 -3.98 18.98
C GLU A 207 3.85 -3.52 17.60
N PHE A 208 3.97 -2.22 17.37
CA PHE A 208 4.42 -1.69 16.07
C PHE A 208 5.88 -2.06 15.81
N LEU A 209 6.75 -1.92 16.82
CA LEU A 209 8.15 -2.34 16.70
C LEU A 209 8.27 -3.84 16.48
N LYS A 210 7.47 -4.66 17.19
CA LYS A 210 7.44 -6.11 16.98
C LYS A 210 7.06 -6.48 15.54
N LYS A 211 5.97 -5.93 15.02
CA LYS A 211 5.53 -6.17 13.64
C LYS A 211 6.58 -5.72 12.63
N HIS A 212 7.31 -4.64 12.91
CA HIS A 212 8.39 -4.17 12.05
C HIS A 212 9.59 -5.14 12.05
N ILE A 213 9.98 -5.65 13.22
CA ILE A 213 11.04 -6.66 13.36
C ILE A 213 10.65 -7.96 12.65
N GLU A 214 9.46 -8.47 12.91
CA GLU A 214 8.92 -9.70 12.26
C GLU A 214 9.00 -9.59 10.73
N TRP A 215 8.60 -8.44 10.19
CA TRP A 215 8.68 -8.18 8.75
C TRP A 215 10.12 -8.20 8.22
N TYR A 216 11.08 -7.57 8.91
CA TYR A 216 12.48 -7.59 8.47
C TYR A 216 13.09 -8.99 8.54
N GLU A 217 12.76 -9.78 9.56
CA GLU A 217 13.20 -11.17 9.68
C GLU A 217 12.62 -12.04 8.54
N ASP A 218 11.37 -11.79 8.14
CA ASP A 218 10.78 -12.42 6.95
C ASP A 218 11.52 -12.03 5.66
N GLN A 219 11.86 -10.74 5.50
CA GLN A 219 12.63 -10.28 4.32
C GLN A 219 14.04 -10.88 4.31
N GLU A 220 14.72 -10.97 5.45
CA GLU A 220 16.05 -11.57 5.57
C GLU A 220 16.02 -13.04 5.15
N ARG A 221 15.02 -13.81 5.60
CA ARG A 221 14.82 -15.21 5.18
C ARG A 221 14.61 -15.32 3.68
N PHE A 222 13.75 -14.48 3.13
CA PHE A 222 13.45 -14.46 1.69
C PHE A 222 14.71 -14.20 0.85
N TYR A 223 15.44 -13.13 1.15
CA TYR A 223 16.62 -12.74 0.37
C TYR A 223 17.82 -13.67 0.61
N SER A 224 17.96 -14.25 1.79
CA SER A 224 18.97 -15.30 2.05
C SER A 224 18.77 -16.48 1.12
N ARG A 225 17.51 -16.94 0.98
CA ARG A 225 17.19 -18.05 0.09
C ARG A 225 17.39 -17.69 -1.38
N GLU A 226 17.02 -16.48 -1.79
CA GLU A 226 17.26 -15.97 -3.15
C GLU A 226 18.75 -16.02 -3.49
N TRP A 227 19.62 -15.53 -2.59
CA TRP A 227 21.06 -15.51 -2.78
C TRP A 227 21.72 -16.91 -2.78
N GLU A 228 21.23 -17.84 -1.93
CA GLU A 228 21.68 -19.24 -1.97
C GLU A 228 21.38 -19.89 -3.32
N LEU A 229 20.16 -19.70 -3.83
CA LEU A 229 19.78 -20.21 -5.14
C LEU A 229 20.67 -19.65 -6.24
N GLU A 230 20.94 -18.34 -6.24
CA GLU A 230 21.87 -17.71 -7.19
C GLU A 230 23.26 -18.38 -7.18
N LYS A 231 23.78 -18.74 -6.00
CA LYS A 231 25.06 -19.46 -5.89
C LYS A 231 24.98 -20.89 -6.39
N GLU A 232 23.91 -21.61 -6.07
CA GLU A 232 23.67 -22.98 -6.54
C GLU A 232 23.71 -22.98 -8.08
N PHE A 233 22.96 -22.08 -8.74
CA PHE A 233 22.95 -21.96 -10.20
C PHE A 233 24.26 -21.43 -10.81
N ALA A 234 24.99 -20.56 -10.11
CA ALA A 234 26.29 -20.05 -10.58
C ALA A 234 27.44 -21.07 -10.44
N SER A 235 27.26 -22.12 -9.65
CA SER A 235 28.27 -23.16 -9.39
C SER A 235 28.08 -24.43 -10.22
N GLU A 236 27.01 -24.52 -11.03
CA GLU A 236 26.90 -25.56 -12.05
C GLU A 236 27.95 -25.31 -13.16
N PRO A 237 28.84 -26.29 -13.45
CA PRO A 237 29.79 -26.13 -14.55
C PRO A 237 29.02 -25.94 -15.86
N PRO A 238 29.52 -25.12 -16.80
CA PRO A 238 28.89 -25.02 -18.11
C PRO A 238 28.85 -26.42 -18.71
N VAL A 239 27.64 -26.92 -18.95
CA VAL A 239 27.45 -28.20 -19.64
C VAL A 239 28.12 -28.03 -21.00
N ASN A 240 29.26 -28.71 -21.18
CA ASN A 240 29.98 -28.79 -22.44
C ASN A 240 29.13 -29.58 -23.43
N GLU A 241 28.15 -28.93 -24.05
CA GLU A 241 27.51 -29.42 -25.26
C GLU A 241 28.06 -28.67 -26.47
N ALA A 242 28.56 -29.49 -27.41
CA ALA A 242 29.36 -29.11 -28.54
C ALA A 242 28.72 -28.01 -29.40
N VAL A 243 29.60 -27.26 -30.04
CA VAL A 243 29.33 -26.18 -30.99
C VAL A 243 28.57 -26.76 -32.20
N ASN A 244 27.36 -26.27 -32.44
CA ASN A 244 26.74 -26.21 -33.77
C ASN A 244 25.81 -25.00 -33.84
N SER A 245 25.91 -24.28 -34.94
CA SER A 245 25.29 -23.00 -35.25
C SER A 245 23.79 -23.13 -35.49
N GLU A 246 22.97 -22.88 -34.46
CA GLU A 246 21.54 -22.51 -34.45
C GLU A 246 21.02 -22.53 -32.99
N ARG A 247 21.81 -21.96 -32.06
CA ARG A 247 21.64 -22.24 -30.63
C ARG A 247 20.39 -21.58 -30.06
N ASN A 248 19.55 -22.40 -29.45
CA ASN A 248 18.51 -21.98 -28.51
C ASN A 248 19.10 -20.99 -27.49
N PRO A 249 18.58 -19.76 -27.37
CA PRO A 249 19.14 -18.73 -26.49
C PRO A 249 18.98 -19.06 -25.01
N TYR A 250 18.01 -19.90 -24.65
CA TYR A 250 17.76 -20.32 -23.26
C TYR A 250 17.64 -21.85 -23.17
N PRO A 251 18.75 -22.60 -23.35
CA PRO A 251 18.74 -24.06 -23.41
C PRO A 251 18.45 -24.72 -22.07
N HIS A 252 18.50 -23.97 -20.97
CA HIS A 252 18.10 -24.40 -19.63
C HIS A 252 16.59 -24.23 -19.38
N ILE A 253 15.87 -23.54 -20.28
CA ILE A 253 14.44 -23.25 -20.16
C ILE A 253 13.67 -24.02 -21.23
N PHE A 254 13.99 -23.75 -22.49
CA PHE A 254 13.35 -24.35 -23.65
C PHE A 254 14.16 -25.55 -24.11
N LYS A 255 13.48 -26.59 -24.60
CA LYS A 255 14.17 -27.79 -25.11
C LYS A 255 14.86 -27.56 -26.46
N ASP A 256 14.35 -26.64 -27.26
CA ASP A 256 14.88 -26.32 -28.58
C ASP A 256 14.57 -24.87 -28.97
N LEU A 257 15.18 -24.41 -30.08
CA LEU A 257 14.99 -23.05 -30.60
C LEU A 257 13.53 -22.83 -31.05
N GLN A 258 12.87 -23.87 -31.54
CA GLN A 258 11.48 -23.82 -31.97
C GLN A 258 10.54 -23.55 -30.80
N ALA A 259 10.84 -24.06 -29.60
CA ALA A 259 10.06 -23.86 -28.39
C ALA A 259 10.18 -22.40 -27.93
N PHE A 260 11.39 -21.83 -28.00
CA PHE A 260 11.60 -20.41 -27.74
C PHE A 260 10.86 -19.53 -28.76
N ASN A 261 10.99 -19.82 -30.06
CA ASN A 261 10.31 -19.05 -31.10
C ASN A 261 8.77 -19.14 -31.00
N LEU A 262 8.24 -20.31 -30.60
CA LEU A 262 6.82 -20.47 -30.31
C LEU A 262 6.39 -19.63 -29.11
N PHE A 263 7.21 -19.56 -28.06
CA PHE A 263 6.96 -18.71 -26.92
C PHE A 263 6.87 -17.23 -27.32
N GLU A 264 7.84 -16.74 -28.11
CA GLU A 264 7.83 -15.36 -28.65
C GLU A 264 6.56 -15.07 -29.45
N GLY A 265 6.19 -15.99 -30.36
CA GLY A 265 4.96 -15.85 -31.14
C GLY A 265 3.70 -15.84 -30.28
N LEU A 266 3.69 -16.55 -29.15
CA LEU A 266 2.56 -16.52 -28.21
C LEU A 266 2.48 -15.21 -27.44
N LEU A 267 3.61 -14.58 -27.08
CA LEU A 267 3.61 -13.26 -26.46
C LEU A 267 2.96 -12.21 -27.36
N GLU A 268 3.29 -12.26 -28.66
CA GLU A 268 2.74 -11.35 -29.67
C GLU A 268 1.24 -11.61 -29.89
N VAL A 269 0.85 -12.86 -30.19
CA VAL A 269 -0.54 -13.19 -30.55
C VAL A 269 -1.50 -13.10 -29.36
N PHE A 270 -1.01 -13.27 -28.12
CA PHE A 270 -1.83 -13.03 -26.93
C PHE A 270 -1.88 -11.56 -26.52
N GLU A 271 -1.20 -10.66 -27.25
CA GLU A 271 -1.17 -9.21 -26.98
C GLU A 271 -0.77 -8.93 -25.52
N VAL A 272 0.22 -9.66 -25.01
CA VAL A 272 0.61 -9.63 -23.59
C VAL A 272 1.09 -8.23 -23.16
N GLN A 273 1.57 -7.43 -24.10
CA GLN A 273 2.00 -6.06 -23.88
C GLN A 273 0.78 -5.12 -23.83
N GLY A 274 0.46 -4.58 -22.65
CA GLY A 274 -0.62 -3.60 -22.45
C GLY A 274 -2.00 -4.21 -22.18
N SER A 275 -2.09 -5.54 -22.04
CA SER A 275 -3.33 -6.25 -21.70
C SER A 275 -3.61 -6.21 -20.19
N ASP A 276 -4.85 -5.91 -19.81
CA ASP A 276 -5.35 -6.07 -18.43
C ASP A 276 -5.28 -7.53 -17.94
N SER A 277 -5.13 -8.50 -18.86
CA SER A 277 -4.96 -9.92 -18.56
C SER A 277 -3.52 -10.43 -18.69
N GLN A 278 -2.50 -9.56 -18.73
CA GLN A 278 -1.09 -9.92 -18.91
C GLN A 278 -0.65 -11.15 -18.09
N MET A 279 -0.87 -11.15 -16.77
CA MET A 279 -0.47 -12.27 -15.90
C MET A 279 -1.25 -13.56 -16.20
N ALA A 280 -2.50 -13.39 -16.59
CA ALA A 280 -3.37 -14.47 -17.02
C ALA A 280 -2.87 -15.11 -18.32
N ASP A 281 -2.44 -14.29 -19.26
CA ASP A 281 -1.91 -14.67 -20.56
C ASP A 281 -0.56 -15.40 -20.42
N LEU A 282 0.34 -14.87 -19.60
CA LEU A 282 1.62 -15.49 -19.27
C LEU A 282 1.45 -16.85 -18.57
N THR A 283 0.49 -16.95 -17.65
CA THR A 283 0.16 -18.23 -16.99
C THR A 283 -0.32 -19.27 -18.01
N ASP A 284 -1.17 -18.86 -18.95
CA ASP A 284 -1.70 -19.76 -19.98
C ASP A 284 -0.60 -20.24 -20.93
N ILE A 285 0.36 -19.38 -21.29
CA ILE A 285 1.54 -19.75 -22.10
C ILE A 285 2.38 -20.80 -21.36
N TYR A 286 2.71 -20.58 -20.08
CA TYR A 286 3.49 -21.53 -19.27
C TYR A 286 2.84 -22.92 -19.24
N ILE A 287 1.54 -22.97 -18.97
CA ILE A 287 0.78 -24.24 -18.91
C ILE A 287 0.83 -24.96 -20.26
N LEU A 288 0.68 -24.24 -21.37
CA LEU A 288 0.70 -24.83 -22.71
C LEU A 288 2.08 -25.41 -23.06
N LEU A 289 3.14 -24.67 -22.78
CA LEU A 289 4.52 -25.12 -23.04
C LEU A 289 4.93 -26.29 -22.14
N LEU A 290 4.55 -26.26 -20.86
CA LEU A 290 4.83 -27.35 -19.91
C LEU A 290 4.08 -28.62 -20.31
N ARG A 291 2.78 -28.51 -20.65
CA ARG A 291 1.95 -29.66 -21.06
C ARG A 291 2.51 -30.37 -22.29
N ASP A 292 2.99 -29.61 -23.25
CA ASP A 292 3.57 -30.14 -24.49
C ASP A 292 5.08 -30.45 -24.34
N GLN A 293 5.60 -30.40 -23.12
CA GLN A 293 7.00 -30.68 -22.76
C GLN A 293 8.03 -29.87 -23.55
N LEU A 294 7.71 -28.62 -23.88
CA LEU A 294 8.59 -27.70 -24.62
C LEU A 294 9.51 -26.90 -23.69
N ILE A 295 9.19 -26.89 -22.40
CA ILE A 295 10.05 -26.41 -21.31
C ILE A 295 10.32 -27.54 -20.31
N TYR A 296 11.40 -27.43 -19.54
CA TYR A 296 11.75 -28.44 -18.54
C TYR A 296 10.82 -28.38 -17.31
N GLU A 297 10.46 -29.54 -16.76
CA GLU A 297 9.64 -29.63 -15.53
C GLU A 297 10.33 -29.06 -14.29
N SER A 298 11.67 -28.96 -14.34
CA SER A 298 12.48 -28.27 -13.34
C SER A 298 12.26 -26.76 -13.34
N PHE A 299 11.87 -26.17 -14.47
CA PHE A 299 11.64 -24.73 -14.60
C PHE A 299 10.30 -24.34 -13.97
N LYS A 300 10.34 -23.91 -12.70
CA LYS A 300 9.14 -23.69 -11.89
C LYS A 300 8.43 -22.40 -12.29
N PRO A 301 7.14 -22.25 -11.94
CA PRO A 301 6.39 -21.02 -12.21
C PRO A 301 7.04 -19.75 -11.66
N SER A 302 7.72 -19.86 -10.51
CA SER A 302 8.49 -18.77 -9.90
C SER A 302 9.70 -18.37 -10.76
N ASP A 303 10.39 -19.34 -11.33
CA ASP A 303 11.55 -19.10 -12.20
C ASP A 303 11.12 -18.50 -13.54
N TYR A 304 9.98 -18.95 -14.06
CA TYR A 304 9.37 -18.37 -15.25
C TYR A 304 9.02 -16.89 -15.08
N LEU A 305 8.40 -16.50 -13.96
CA LEU A 305 8.14 -15.07 -13.67
C LEU A 305 9.41 -14.23 -13.56
N ARG A 306 10.40 -14.75 -12.85
CA ARG A 306 11.68 -14.07 -12.67
C ARG A 306 12.37 -13.88 -14.02
N TRP A 307 12.46 -14.94 -14.83
CA TRP A 307 13.03 -14.90 -16.17
C TRP A 307 12.29 -13.89 -17.07
N LEU A 308 10.96 -13.88 -17.04
CA LEU A 308 10.13 -12.92 -17.78
C LEU A 308 10.44 -11.48 -17.38
N HIS A 309 10.55 -11.19 -16.09
CA HIS A 309 10.88 -9.86 -15.60
C HIS A 309 12.29 -9.41 -16.01
N GLU A 310 13.25 -10.33 -16.00
CA GLU A 310 14.65 -10.05 -16.37
C GLU A 310 14.82 -9.79 -17.88
N ASN A 311 14.03 -10.45 -18.73
CA ASN A 311 14.20 -10.43 -20.19
C ASN A 311 13.16 -9.56 -20.92
N TYR A 312 12.02 -9.25 -20.28
CA TYR A 312 10.93 -8.47 -20.87
C TYR A 312 10.54 -7.31 -19.95
N ILE A 313 11.04 -6.12 -20.28
CA ILE A 313 10.93 -4.87 -19.50
C ILE A 313 9.46 -4.46 -19.20
N PHE A 314 8.49 -4.98 -19.95
CA PHE A 314 7.07 -4.64 -19.82
C PHE A 314 6.26 -5.55 -18.87
N ILE A 315 6.90 -6.52 -18.21
CA ILE A 315 6.22 -7.48 -17.32
C ILE A 315 6.40 -7.06 -15.84
N SER A 316 5.30 -6.76 -15.16
CA SER A 316 5.28 -6.42 -13.72
C SER A 316 5.52 -7.67 -12.85
N LEU A 317 6.23 -7.51 -11.71
CA LEU A 317 6.39 -8.54 -10.67
C LEU A 317 5.08 -8.72 -9.86
N ASP A 318 4.02 -9.11 -10.54
CA ASP A 318 2.82 -9.66 -9.92
C ASP A 318 2.91 -11.20 -9.90
N ARG A 319 2.21 -11.85 -8.97
CA ARG A 319 2.17 -13.32 -8.94
C ARG A 319 1.39 -13.84 -10.17
N LEU A 320 1.87 -14.92 -10.81
CA LEU A 320 1.04 -15.70 -11.74
C LEU A 320 -0.27 -16.08 -11.03
N HIS A 321 -1.33 -16.19 -11.81
CA HIS A 321 -2.55 -16.76 -11.26
C HIS A 321 -2.29 -18.19 -10.77
N PRO A 322 -2.98 -18.64 -9.70
CA PRO A 322 -2.82 -20.00 -9.18
C PRO A 322 -2.99 -21.04 -10.29
N ILE A 323 -1.90 -21.76 -10.58
CA ILE A 323 -1.86 -22.76 -11.66
C ILE A 323 -2.75 -23.96 -11.33
N SER A 324 -2.93 -24.29 -10.05
CA SER A 324 -3.67 -25.46 -9.58
C SER A 324 -5.18 -25.44 -9.88
N THR A 325 -5.75 -24.29 -10.24
CA THR A 325 -7.21 -24.15 -10.48
C THR A 325 -7.56 -23.61 -11.86
N ARG A 326 -6.55 -23.28 -12.69
CA ARG A 326 -6.76 -22.53 -13.93
C ARG A 326 -6.80 -23.45 -15.16
N LYS A 327 -7.89 -23.37 -15.92
CA LYS A 327 -8.01 -24.00 -17.25
C LYS A 327 -7.72 -22.97 -18.33
N VAL A 328 -6.77 -23.24 -19.22
CA VAL A 328 -6.49 -22.41 -20.40
C VAL A 328 -7.77 -22.24 -21.22
N SER A 329 -8.11 -21.01 -21.62
CA SER A 329 -9.34 -20.72 -22.34
C SER A 329 -9.40 -21.46 -23.70
N VAL A 330 -10.62 -21.79 -24.16
CA VAL A 330 -10.82 -22.50 -25.44
C VAL A 330 -10.26 -21.68 -26.61
N LYS A 331 -10.42 -20.35 -26.58
CA LYS A 331 -9.88 -19.42 -27.59
C LYS A 331 -8.36 -19.54 -27.68
N LYS A 332 -7.65 -19.47 -26.56
CA LYS A 332 -6.18 -19.55 -26.51
C LYS A 332 -5.64 -20.91 -26.88
N ARG A 333 -6.34 -21.99 -26.49
CA ARG A 333 -6.01 -23.34 -26.96
C ARG A 333 -6.09 -23.44 -28.48
N LYS A 334 -7.16 -22.92 -29.10
CA LYS A 334 -7.28 -22.90 -30.57
C LYS A 334 -6.13 -22.12 -31.20
N ILE A 335 -5.82 -20.92 -30.69
CA ILE A 335 -4.68 -20.12 -31.17
C ILE A 335 -3.37 -20.92 -31.08
N TYR A 336 -3.08 -21.51 -29.92
CA TYR A 336 -1.90 -22.34 -29.72
C TYR A 336 -1.83 -23.52 -30.70
N THR A 337 -2.93 -24.24 -30.90
CA THR A 337 -2.99 -25.39 -31.82
C THR A 337 -2.81 -24.97 -33.28
N THR A 338 -3.24 -23.77 -33.66
CA THR A 338 -3.01 -23.22 -35.01
C THR A 338 -1.58 -22.70 -35.18
N LEU A 339 -0.99 -22.12 -34.14
CA LEU A 339 0.31 -21.48 -34.20
C LEU A 339 1.47 -22.49 -34.09
N LYS A 340 1.36 -23.50 -33.24
CA LYS A 340 2.44 -24.49 -33.02
C LYS A 340 2.96 -25.14 -34.33
N PRO A 341 2.12 -25.58 -35.28
CA PRO A 341 2.60 -26.19 -36.53
C PRO A 341 3.45 -25.28 -37.42
N SER A 342 3.35 -23.94 -37.30
CA SER A 342 4.20 -23.05 -38.09
C SER A 342 5.67 -23.04 -37.62
N PHE A 343 5.91 -23.42 -36.36
CA PHE A 343 7.24 -23.52 -35.77
C PHE A 343 7.79 -24.95 -35.81
N TYR A 344 6.90 -25.93 -35.73
CA TYR A 344 7.20 -27.34 -35.87
C TYR A 344 6.57 -27.84 -37.16
N LYS A 345 7.23 -27.57 -38.32
CA LYS A 345 6.78 -28.10 -39.61
C LYS A 345 6.45 -29.58 -39.44
N THR A 346 5.22 -29.95 -39.79
CA THR A 346 4.83 -31.35 -39.87
C THR A 346 5.71 -31.98 -40.94
N MET A 347 6.61 -32.89 -40.54
CA MET A 347 7.13 -33.90 -41.46
C MET A 347 5.99 -34.82 -41.86
#